data_AF-A0A6P6B627-F1
#
_entry.id   AF-A0A6P6B627-F1
#
_cell.length_a   1.000
_cell.length_b   1.000
_cell.length_c   1.000
_cell.angle_alpha   90.00
_cell.angle_beta   90.00
_cell.angle_gamma   90.00
#
_symmetry.space_group_name_H-M   'P 1'
#
loop_
_entity.id
_entity.type
_entity.pdbx_description
1 polymer ?
#
loop_
_entity_poly.entity_id
_entity_poly.type
_entity_poly.pdbx_seq_one_letter_code
_entity_poly.pdbx_strand_id
1 'polypeptide(L)'
;MVMLKVYADDKPHDPNSHTQPRTEIRIKGLDYSSGVWQFEGYGFVPNGTSGAIISQIHGAASGATTLILRIYDGNMRYYRGDLVDTGLYDKWFRLNVIHDVDGGKVTVYIDGVRKYST
;
A
#
# COMPACT_ATOMS: atom_id res chain seq x y z
N MET A 1 -8.72 12.73 13.42
CA MET A 1 -8.82 11.68 12.38
C MET A 1 -8.40 12.30 11.06
N VAL A 2 -7.46 11.70 10.32
CA VAL A 2 -7.02 12.18 9.01
C VAL A 2 -7.63 11.28 7.95
N MET A 3 -8.21 11.88 6.89
CA MET A 3 -8.78 11.17 5.75
C MET A 3 -8.05 11.62 4.49
N LEU A 4 -7.60 10.66 3.68
CA LEU A 4 -7.00 10.90 2.38
C LEU A 4 -8.00 10.43 1.32
N LYS A 5 -8.26 11.28 0.32
CA LYS A 5 -9.15 10.96 -0.79
C LYS A 5 -8.51 11.44 -2.08
N VAL A 6 -8.56 10.61 -3.09
CA VAL A 6 -8.08 10.90 -4.45
C VAL A 6 -9.08 10.35 -5.44
N TYR A 7 -9.33 11.08 -6.53
CA TYR A 7 -10.14 10.65 -7.66
C TYR A 7 -9.26 10.33 -8.88
N ALA A 8 -9.78 9.50 -9.78
CA ALA A 8 -9.06 9.07 -10.97
C ALA A 8 -8.80 10.23 -11.96
N ASP A 9 -9.61 11.28 -11.90
CA ASP A 9 -9.56 12.49 -12.73
C ASP A 9 -8.93 13.69 -12.02
N ASP A 10 -8.39 13.51 -10.81
CA ASP A 10 -7.58 14.53 -10.16
C ASP A 10 -6.31 14.83 -10.99
N LYS A 11 -5.66 15.95 -10.72
CA LYS A 11 -4.39 16.28 -11.36
C LYS A 11 -3.22 15.55 -10.69
N PRO A 12 -2.12 15.29 -11.43
CA PRO A 12 -0.89 14.81 -10.81
C PRO A 12 -0.33 15.83 -9.82
N HIS A 13 0.60 15.38 -8.97
CA HIS A 13 1.23 16.23 -7.95
C HIS A 13 2.01 17.43 -8.52
N ASP A 14 2.44 17.34 -9.79
CA ASP A 14 3.13 18.38 -10.53
C ASP A 14 2.64 18.37 -12.00
N PRO A 15 2.44 19.53 -12.65
CA PRO A 15 1.95 19.60 -14.04
C PRO A 15 2.79 18.86 -15.07
N ASN A 16 4.08 18.66 -14.82
CA ASN A 16 5.00 17.94 -15.71
C ASN A 16 5.13 16.46 -15.32
N SER A 17 4.44 16.00 -14.27
CA SER A 17 4.51 14.61 -13.85
C SER A 17 3.63 13.72 -14.71
N HIS A 18 4.22 12.63 -15.21
CA HIS A 18 3.49 11.56 -15.91
C HIS A 18 2.89 10.51 -14.96
N THR A 19 2.95 10.73 -13.64
CA THR A 19 2.39 9.80 -12.65
C THR A 19 0.90 10.05 -12.45
N GLN A 20 0.17 9.01 -12.06
CA GLN A 20 -1.24 9.14 -11.71
C GLN A 20 -1.43 9.99 -10.43
N PRO A 21 -2.63 10.56 -10.21
CA PRO A 21 -2.93 11.35 -9.03
C PRO A 21 -2.73 10.55 -7.74
N ARG A 22 -2.36 11.24 -6.66
CA ARG A 22 -2.19 10.62 -5.35
C ARG A 22 -2.51 11.60 -4.22
N THR A 23 -3.05 11.06 -3.15
CA THR A 23 -3.11 11.72 -1.84
C THR A 23 -2.53 10.72 -0.85
N GLU A 24 -1.32 10.99 -0.38
CA GLU A 24 -0.48 10.02 0.33
C GLU A 24 0.20 10.69 1.52
N ILE A 25 0.43 9.94 2.60
CA ILE A 25 1.26 10.36 3.72
C ILE A 25 2.62 9.68 3.59
N ARG A 26 3.69 10.48 3.56
CA ARG A 26 5.06 10.01 3.77
C ARG A 26 5.51 10.40 5.18
N ILE A 27 5.87 9.42 5.99
CA ILE A 27 6.45 9.65 7.32
C ILE A 27 7.91 10.09 7.12
N LYS A 28 8.26 11.30 7.58
CA LYS A 28 9.63 11.84 7.52
C LYS A 28 10.30 11.76 8.89
N GLY A 29 11.62 11.60 8.93
CA GLY A 29 12.40 11.53 10.18
C GLY A 29 12.33 10.18 10.90
N LEU A 30 11.62 9.22 10.31
CA LEU A 30 11.55 7.82 10.73
C LEU A 30 11.94 6.91 9.56
N ASP A 31 12.83 7.37 8.70
CA ASP A 31 13.47 6.49 7.72
C ASP A 31 14.28 5.44 8.51
N TYR A 32 14.21 4.18 8.11
CA TYR A 32 14.76 3.06 8.88
C TYR A 32 15.56 2.09 8.01
N SER A 33 16.56 1.44 8.61
CA SER A 33 17.44 0.47 7.94
C SER A 33 17.64 -0.83 8.71
N SER A 34 16.98 -0.98 9.87
CA SER A 34 17.04 -2.14 10.75
C SER A 34 15.80 -2.20 11.65
N GLY A 35 15.62 -3.31 12.35
CA GLY A 35 14.52 -3.53 13.29
C GLY A 35 13.20 -3.92 12.62
N VAL A 36 12.13 -3.90 13.42
CA VAL A 36 10.77 -4.28 13.00
C VAL A 36 9.86 -3.07 13.06
N TRP A 37 9.23 -2.74 11.93
CA TRP A 37 8.39 -1.56 11.76
C TRP A 37 6.98 -1.96 11.35
N GLN A 38 5.99 -1.27 11.92
CA GLN A 38 4.58 -1.53 11.67
C GLN A 38 3.86 -0.27 11.21
N PHE A 39 3.01 -0.42 10.20
CA PHE A 39 2.02 0.58 9.80
C PHE A 39 0.63 -0.05 9.77
N GLU A 40 -0.33 0.60 10.42
CA GLU A 40 -1.74 0.21 10.39
C GLU A 40 -2.61 1.38 9.91
N GLY A 41 -3.61 1.07 9.09
CA GLY A 41 -4.59 2.03 8.59
C GLY A 41 -5.83 1.36 8.02
N TYR A 42 -6.82 2.17 7.62
CA TYR A 42 -8.05 1.69 6.99
C TYR A 42 -8.11 2.18 5.54
N GLY A 43 -8.53 1.28 4.65
CA GLY A 43 -8.72 1.57 3.23
C GLY A 43 -10.16 1.33 2.79
N PHE A 44 -10.60 2.10 1.81
CA PHE A 44 -11.85 1.88 1.07
C PHE A 44 -11.57 2.14 -0.41
N VAL A 45 -11.98 1.22 -1.27
CA VAL A 45 -11.79 1.35 -2.72
C VAL A 45 -13.15 1.17 -3.42
N PRO A 46 -13.67 2.20 -4.11
CA PRO A 46 -14.90 2.08 -4.87
C PRO A 46 -14.77 1.04 -6.00
N ASN A 47 -15.83 0.28 -6.25
CA ASN A 47 -15.89 -0.64 -7.38
C ASN A 47 -15.65 0.09 -8.72
N GLY A 48 -14.93 -0.58 -9.63
CA GLY A 48 -14.45 -0.02 -10.88
C GLY A 48 -13.10 0.70 -10.78
N THR A 49 -12.59 0.95 -9.56
CA THR A 49 -11.25 1.54 -9.38
C THR A 49 -10.16 0.53 -9.71
N SER A 50 -9.32 0.81 -10.70
CA SER A 50 -8.24 -0.10 -11.11
C SER A 50 -6.86 0.51 -10.90
N GLY A 51 -5.93 -0.26 -10.33
CA GLY A 51 -4.54 0.13 -10.17
C GLY A 51 -4.24 1.04 -8.98
N ALA A 52 -5.21 1.27 -8.09
CA ALA A 52 -5.02 2.05 -6.87
C ALA A 52 -3.97 1.40 -5.97
N ILE A 53 -2.95 2.17 -5.58
CA ILE A 53 -1.95 1.74 -4.60
C ILE A 53 -2.41 2.18 -3.21
N ILE A 54 -2.47 1.24 -2.28
CA ILE A 54 -2.97 1.45 -0.92
C ILE A 54 -1.83 1.68 0.07
N SER A 55 -0.70 1.00 -0.12
CA SER A 55 0.49 1.14 0.73
C SER A 55 1.75 0.84 -0.05
N GLN A 56 2.82 1.53 0.30
CA GLN A 56 4.15 1.33 -0.26
C GLN A 56 5.20 1.36 0.85
N ILE A 57 6.26 0.55 0.69
CA ILE A 57 7.51 0.73 1.43
C ILE A 57 8.57 1.09 0.39
N HIS A 58 9.09 2.31 0.48
CA HIS A 58 10.12 2.80 -0.42
C HIS A 58 11.51 2.47 0.10
N GLY A 59 12.44 2.13 -0.80
CA GLY A 59 13.75 1.60 -0.47
C GLY A 59 13.72 0.09 -0.31
N ALA A 60 14.79 -0.58 -0.78
CA ALA A 60 15.05 -2.00 -0.64
C ALA A 60 16.57 -2.22 -0.73
N ALA A 61 17.07 -3.37 -0.27
CA ALA A 61 18.48 -3.75 -0.49
C ALA A 61 18.82 -3.81 -2.00
N SER A 62 17.85 -4.20 -2.83
CA SER A 62 17.90 -4.11 -4.28
C SER A 62 16.57 -3.58 -4.83
N GLY A 63 16.60 -2.49 -5.62
CA GLY A 63 15.42 -1.89 -6.23
C GLY A 63 14.85 -0.69 -5.47
N ALA A 64 13.84 -0.04 -6.06
CA ALA A 64 13.30 1.22 -5.53
C ALA A 64 12.28 1.04 -4.39
N THR A 65 11.68 -0.14 -4.24
CA THR A 65 10.58 -0.39 -3.30
C THR A 65 10.71 -1.79 -2.71
N THR A 66 10.33 -1.95 -1.45
CA THR A 66 10.21 -3.24 -0.75
C THR A 66 8.78 -3.78 -0.82
N LEU A 67 7.78 -2.90 -0.85
CA LEU A 67 6.36 -3.29 -0.88
C LEU A 67 5.59 -2.33 -1.78
N ILE A 68 4.69 -2.88 -2.60
CA ILE A 68 3.59 -2.15 -3.21
C ILE A 68 2.33 -3.02 -3.06
N LEU A 69 1.30 -2.52 -2.37
CA LEU A 69 -0.01 -3.15 -2.31
C LEU A 69 -0.97 -2.42 -3.24
N ARG A 70 -1.43 -3.12 -4.28
CA ARG A 70 -2.26 -2.54 -5.33
C ARG A 70 -3.54 -3.34 -5.54
N ILE A 71 -4.65 -2.66 -5.81
CA ILE A 71 -5.94 -3.30 -6.09
C ILE A 71 -6.27 -3.28 -7.58
N TYR A 72 -6.70 -4.44 -8.09
CA TYR A 72 -7.23 -4.67 -9.43
C TYR A 72 -8.42 -5.62 -9.34
N ASP A 73 -9.55 -5.30 -9.98
CA ASP A 73 -10.76 -6.14 -9.99
C ASP A 73 -11.18 -6.63 -8.59
N GLY A 74 -11.01 -5.76 -7.58
CA GLY A 74 -11.34 -6.02 -6.18
C GLY A 74 -10.28 -6.84 -5.44
N ASN A 75 -9.21 -7.23 -6.13
CA ASN A 75 -8.16 -8.08 -5.61
C ASN A 75 -6.92 -7.26 -5.26
N MET A 76 -6.47 -7.34 -4.02
CA MET A 76 -5.18 -6.77 -3.61
C MET A 76 -4.06 -7.72 -4.01
N ARG A 77 -3.00 -7.16 -4.58
CA ARG A 77 -1.79 -7.88 -4.98
C ARG A 77 -0.53 -7.25 -4.39
N TYR A 78 0.46 -8.09 -4.15
CA TYR A 78 1.84 -7.69 -3.93
C TYR A 78 2.46 -7.38 -5.29
N TYR A 79 2.85 -6.11 -5.49
CA TYR A 79 3.17 -5.54 -6.80
C TYR A 79 2.08 -5.81 -7.85
N ARG A 80 2.37 -6.72 -8.78
CA ARG A 80 1.46 -7.18 -9.84
C ARG A 80 1.33 -8.70 -9.85
N GLY A 81 2.04 -9.40 -8.97
CA GLY A 81 2.14 -10.85 -8.95
C GLY A 81 1.17 -11.44 -7.96
N ASP A 82 1.65 -11.65 -6.74
CA ASP A 82 0.98 -12.49 -5.76
C ASP A 82 -0.33 -11.89 -5.25
N LEU A 83 -1.34 -12.75 -5.13
CA LEU A 83 -2.63 -12.39 -4.57
C LEU A 83 -2.51 -12.29 -3.05
N VAL A 84 -2.94 -11.16 -2.48
CA VAL A 84 -2.97 -10.93 -1.04
C VAL A 84 -4.39 -11.18 -0.51
N ASP A 85 -5.40 -10.55 -1.10
CA ASP A 85 -6.79 -10.76 -0.71
C ASP A 85 -7.75 -10.40 -1.85
N THR A 86 -9.02 -10.78 -1.72
CA THR A 86 -10.05 -10.61 -2.76
C THR A 86 -11.29 -9.89 -2.24
N GLY A 87 -12.08 -9.34 -3.17
CA GLY A 87 -13.38 -8.73 -2.86
C GLY A 87 -13.28 -7.51 -1.95
N LEU A 88 -12.26 -6.67 -2.12
CA LEU A 88 -11.99 -5.49 -1.30
C LEU A 88 -12.65 -4.19 -1.78
N TYR A 89 -13.55 -4.27 -2.76
CA TYR A 89 -14.35 -3.12 -3.19
C TYR A 89 -15.51 -2.82 -2.25
N ASP A 90 -15.91 -1.54 -2.26
CA ASP A 90 -17.11 -1.00 -1.62
C ASP A 90 -17.26 -1.36 -0.12
N LYS A 91 -16.12 -1.61 0.54
CA LYS A 91 -16.06 -1.89 1.97
C LYS A 91 -14.79 -1.32 2.59
N TRP A 92 -14.87 -1.02 3.87
CA TRP A 92 -13.70 -0.70 4.66
C TRP A 92 -12.95 -1.99 5.00
N PHE A 93 -11.63 -1.96 4.91
CA PHE A 93 -10.76 -3.01 5.40
C PHE A 93 -9.64 -2.38 6.23
N ARG A 94 -9.25 -3.06 7.31
CA ARG A 94 -8.07 -2.71 8.10
C ARG A 94 -6.84 -3.34 7.46
N LEU A 95 -5.89 -2.52 7.07
CA LEU A 95 -4.57 -2.94 6.61
C LEU A 95 -3.58 -2.83 7.76
N ASN A 96 -2.83 -3.90 8.02
CA ASN A 96 -1.65 -3.85 8.87
C ASN A 96 -0.45 -4.47 8.14
N VAL A 97 0.64 -3.73 8.04
CA VAL A 97 1.88 -4.13 7.39
C VAL A 97 3.00 -4.13 8.42
N ILE A 98 3.72 -5.24 8.52
CA ILE A 98 4.91 -5.38 9.35
C ILE A 98 6.09 -5.65 8.43
N HIS A 99 7.14 -4.83 8.54
CA HIS A 99 8.41 -5.01 7.86
C HIS A 99 9.48 -5.29 8.92
N ASP A 100 9.89 -6.56 8.99
CA ASP A 100 11.05 -7.01 9.74
C ASP A 100 12.27 -6.90 8.83
N VAL A 101 13.02 -5.80 8.99
CA VAL A 101 14.17 -5.49 8.13
C VAL A 101 15.32 -6.45 8.41
N ASP A 102 15.55 -6.76 9.68
CA ASP A 102 16.62 -7.64 10.12
C ASP A 102 16.37 -9.09 9.67
N GLY A 103 15.10 -9.51 9.69
CA GLY A 103 14.64 -10.80 9.16
C GLY A 103 14.37 -10.82 7.65
N GLY A 104 14.48 -9.69 6.95
CA GLY A 104 14.24 -9.57 5.51
C GLY A 104 12.81 -9.93 5.09
N LYS A 105 11.82 -9.67 5.94
CA LYS A 105 10.46 -10.19 5.80
C LYS A 105 9.40 -9.08 5.87
N VAL A 106 8.46 -9.10 4.92
CA VAL A 106 7.24 -8.31 4.99
C VAL A 106 6.06 -9.23 5.25
N THR A 107 5.23 -8.89 6.22
CA THR A 107 3.97 -9.59 6.51
C THR A 107 2.79 -8.63 6.39
N VAL A 108 1.74 -9.05 5.68
CA VAL A 108 0.53 -8.25 5.45
C VAL A 108 -0.67 -8.94 6.08
N TYR A 109 -1.44 -8.15 6.82
CA TYR A 109 -2.70 -8.55 7.42
C TYR A 109 -3.84 -7.68 6.87
N ILE A 110 -4.96 -8.33 6.57
CA ILE A 110 -6.23 -7.67 6.23
C ILE A 110 -7.25 -8.09 7.27
N ASP A 111 -7.90 -7.12 7.91
CA ASP A 111 -8.88 -7.33 8.99
C ASP A 111 -8.35 -8.23 10.14
N GLY A 112 -7.05 -8.13 10.42
CA GLY A 112 -6.36 -8.92 11.45
C GLY A 112 -5.97 -10.34 11.04
N VAL A 113 -6.34 -10.79 9.83
CA VAL A 113 -5.95 -12.10 9.30
C VAL A 113 -4.66 -11.97 8.49
N ARG A 114 -3.68 -12.84 8.74
CA ARG A 114 -2.44 -12.87 7.94
C ARG A 114 -2.76 -13.35 6.53
N LYS A 115 -2.50 -12.50 5.54
CA LYS A 115 -2.82 -12.76 4.14
C LYS A 115 -1.60 -13.06 3.28
N TYR A 116 -0.47 -12.44 3.58
CA TYR A 116 0.73 -12.56 2.78
C TYR A 116 1.99 -12.46 3.62
N SER A 117 3.06 -13.13 3.18
CA SER A 117 4.41 -13.00 3.69
C SER A 117 5.40 -13.22 2.56
N THR A 118 6.47 -12.42 2.52
CA THR A 118 7.69 -12.79 1.80
C THR A 118 8.46 -13.88 2.54
#